data_AF-A0A257W535-F1
#
_entry.id   AF-A0A257W535-F1
#
_cell.length_a   1.000
_cell.length_b   1.000
_cell.length_c   1.000
_cell.angle_alpha   90.00
_cell.angle_beta   90.00
_cell.angle_gamma   90.00
#
_symmetry.space_group_name_H-M   'P 1'
#
loop_
_entity.id
_entity.type
_entity.pdbx_description
1 polymer ?
#
loop_
_entity_poly.entity_id
_entity_poly.type
_entity_poly.pdbx_seq_one_letter_code
_entity_poly.pdbx_strand_id
1 'polypeptide(L)'
;MVQGRDLSVMRTPFGKRRFERRGDRLVQHSMVEEGMSWEVTQVKNTVDPTHHDYNALSALSKTVRFDEQGRLAWGDVPENDHMCAHANGNMSCIACHSSWNPSCYGCHLPQKANRKMPELHNEGDITRNYTSYNFQTLRDEVFMLARDGNVTGNRIGPSRSSCAIHVGSYNANREAIYVQQQTISAEGPSGIAFSTNVPHTVRGKGETKMCADCHLSTANDNNAVMAQLLMHGTNYLNFIGRYCWVACEGHGLFAVDVTEREEPQAVIGSTLHRLAFPDNYEEHVERDFQLPHAHEHPGNDIVENITRPFKKPEIHNVMARGEFLYASCGPAGMRVFDIAFIDDKAFSERITTAPVSPIGQRFFVRTPDCAYVTAAATTAPDPTRTHLPENHEPSIHPIYAYLLVADREEGLVLVGAGTLLDGNPTNNFIKKDLVFNPNGILKGAHYIA
;
A
#
# COMPACT_ATOMS: atom_id res chain seq x y z
N MET A 1 16.70 -26.05 10.02
CA MET A 1 16.04 -25.31 11.11
C MET A 1 16.87 -24.07 11.39
N VAL A 2 16.37 -22.89 11.05
CA VAL A 2 17.01 -21.64 11.48
C VAL A 2 16.77 -21.52 12.98
N GLN A 3 17.82 -21.73 13.78
CA GLN A 3 17.73 -21.45 15.23
C GLN A 3 17.63 -19.93 15.40
N GLY A 4 16.60 -19.47 16.10
CA GLY A 4 16.41 -18.06 16.42
C GLY A 4 17.60 -17.49 17.20
N ARG A 5 17.76 -16.18 17.20
CA ARG A 5 18.85 -15.50 17.92
C ARG A 5 18.67 -15.67 19.43
N ASP A 6 19.64 -16.30 20.09
CA ASP A 6 19.67 -16.38 21.55
C ASP A 6 19.91 -14.98 22.14
N LEU A 7 18.89 -14.44 22.80
CA LEU A 7 18.94 -13.11 23.40
C LEU A 7 19.79 -13.08 24.69
N SER A 8 20.00 -14.23 25.34
CA SER A 8 20.78 -14.34 26.57
C SER A 8 22.28 -14.09 26.33
N VAL A 9 22.75 -14.31 25.09
CA VAL A 9 24.14 -14.07 24.73
C VAL A 9 24.43 -12.64 24.29
N MET A 10 23.39 -11.86 23.98
CA MET A 10 23.54 -10.49 23.50
C MET A 10 24.22 -9.59 24.53
N ARG A 11 25.03 -8.66 24.05
CA ARG A 11 25.68 -7.63 24.86
C ARG A 11 25.29 -6.24 24.38
N THR A 12 25.32 -5.30 25.32
CA THR A 12 25.25 -3.86 25.07
C THR A 12 26.58 -3.39 24.45
N PRO A 13 26.63 -2.19 23.83
CA PRO A 13 27.89 -1.59 23.38
C PRO A 13 28.92 -1.41 24.50
N PHE A 14 28.46 -1.37 25.75
CA PHE A 14 29.25 -1.24 26.97
C PHE A 14 29.70 -2.60 27.56
N GLY A 15 29.55 -3.69 26.80
CA GLY A 15 30.03 -5.02 27.18
C GLY A 15 29.17 -5.77 28.21
N LYS A 16 28.15 -5.16 28.82
CA LYS A 16 27.20 -5.87 29.72
C LYS A 16 26.25 -6.78 28.91
N ARG A 17 25.74 -7.86 29.53
CA ARG A 17 24.64 -8.65 28.94
C ARG A 17 23.43 -7.75 28.69
N ARG A 18 22.79 -7.85 27.52
CA ARG A 18 21.59 -7.05 27.20
C ARG A 18 20.41 -7.51 28.04
N PHE A 19 20.24 -8.82 28.19
CA PHE A 19 19.23 -9.43 29.05
C PHE A 19 19.94 -10.29 30.10
N GLU A 20 19.60 -10.09 31.37
CA GLU A 20 20.23 -10.74 32.50
C GLU A 20 19.14 -11.29 33.43
N ARG A 21 19.18 -12.59 33.71
CA ARG A 21 18.27 -13.20 34.70
C ARG A 21 18.89 -13.08 36.09
N ARG A 22 18.17 -12.45 37.03
CA ARG A 22 18.56 -12.30 38.44
C ARG A 22 17.51 -13.00 39.31
N GLY A 23 17.75 -14.28 39.61
CA GLY A 23 16.74 -15.15 40.19
C GLY A 23 15.51 -15.26 39.27
N ASP A 24 14.35 -14.90 39.78
CA ASP A 24 13.09 -14.94 39.01
C ASP A 24 12.88 -13.74 38.08
N ARG A 25 13.67 -12.67 38.26
CA ARG A 25 13.54 -11.41 37.54
C ARG A 25 14.36 -11.42 36.26
N LEU A 26 13.79 -10.84 35.19
CA LEU A 26 14.51 -10.56 33.95
C LEU A 26 14.84 -9.08 33.91
N VAL A 27 16.13 -8.73 33.81
CA VAL A 27 16.59 -7.35 33.70
C VAL A 27 17.08 -7.09 32.28
N GLN A 28 16.65 -5.97 31.70
CA GLN A 28 17.19 -5.47 30.44
C GLN A 28 18.12 -4.28 30.71
N HIS A 29 19.29 -4.30 30.08
CA HIS A 29 20.25 -3.19 30.08
C HIS A 29 20.08 -2.35 28.82
N SER A 30 20.21 -1.03 28.96
CA SER A 30 20.07 -0.08 27.85
C SER A 30 21.15 -0.30 26.78
N MET A 31 20.73 -0.23 25.51
CA MET A 31 21.65 -0.29 24.36
C MET A 31 22.23 1.08 23.99
N VAL A 32 21.74 2.16 24.62
CA VAL A 32 22.07 3.55 24.25
C VAL A 32 22.62 4.37 25.42
N GLU A 33 22.31 3.99 26.66
CA GLU A 33 22.73 4.73 27.87
C GLU A 33 23.46 3.80 28.83
N GLU A 34 24.72 4.12 29.12
CA GLU A 34 25.56 3.27 29.97
C GLU A 34 25.02 3.23 31.41
N GLY A 35 24.94 2.03 31.99
CA GLY A 35 24.51 1.85 33.39
C GLY A 35 23.00 1.81 33.60
N MET A 36 22.18 2.26 32.65
CA MET A 36 20.73 2.20 32.75
C MET A 36 20.21 0.75 32.59
N SER A 37 19.31 0.33 33.49
CA SER A 37 18.65 -0.97 33.41
C SER A 37 17.26 -0.94 34.04
N TRP A 38 16.38 -1.84 33.62
CA TRP A 38 15.03 -1.99 34.17
C TRP A 38 14.61 -3.46 34.21
N GLU A 39 13.70 -3.79 35.11
CA GLU A 39 13.06 -5.10 35.15
C GLU A 39 12.04 -5.22 34.01
N VAL A 40 12.09 -6.35 33.29
CA VAL A 40 11.16 -6.68 32.22
C VAL A 40 9.98 -7.41 32.84
N THR A 41 8.85 -6.72 32.98
CA THR A 41 7.59 -7.29 33.44
C THR A 41 7.20 -8.51 32.61
N GLN A 42 6.85 -9.61 33.27
CA GLN A 42 6.44 -10.86 32.63
C GLN A 42 4.92 -11.00 32.68
N VAL A 43 4.28 -11.42 31.58
CA VAL A 43 2.81 -11.63 31.53
C VAL A 43 2.34 -12.59 32.62
N LYS A 44 3.12 -13.64 32.92
CA LYS A 44 2.79 -14.59 34.00
C LYS A 44 2.58 -13.90 35.37
N ASN A 45 3.26 -12.78 35.61
CA ASN A 45 3.19 -12.01 36.86
C ASN A 45 1.99 -11.06 36.85
N THR A 46 1.57 -10.55 35.69
CA THR A 46 0.49 -9.57 35.58
C THR A 46 -0.90 -10.21 35.56
N VAL A 47 -0.98 -11.51 35.28
CA VAL A 47 -2.23 -12.28 35.26
C VAL A 47 -2.49 -13.04 36.56
N ASP A 48 -1.51 -13.14 37.45
CA ASP A 48 -1.62 -13.82 38.74
C ASP A 48 -2.17 -12.86 39.82
N PRO A 49 -3.39 -13.07 40.34
CA PRO A 49 -4.00 -12.18 41.35
C PRO A 49 -3.23 -12.09 42.67
N THR A 50 -2.32 -13.04 42.94
CA THR A 50 -1.52 -13.08 44.17
C THR A 50 -0.18 -12.35 44.01
N HIS A 51 0.20 -12.03 42.78
CA HIS A 51 1.48 -11.38 42.49
C HIS A 51 1.36 -9.85 42.60
N HIS A 52 2.39 -9.18 43.12
CA HIS A 52 2.37 -7.73 43.34
C HIS A 52 2.21 -6.89 42.05
N ASP A 53 2.62 -7.44 40.90
CA ASP A 53 2.47 -6.83 39.57
C ASP A 53 1.10 -7.09 38.92
N TYR A 54 0.14 -7.70 39.64
CA TYR A 54 -1.17 -8.02 39.08
C TYR A 54 -1.84 -6.82 38.40
N ASN A 55 -2.42 -7.08 37.22
CA ASN A 55 -3.17 -6.09 36.45
C ASN A 55 -4.45 -6.74 35.92
N ALA A 56 -5.60 -6.30 36.43
CA ALA A 56 -6.90 -6.85 36.07
C ALA A 56 -7.22 -6.77 34.56
N LEU A 57 -6.77 -5.71 33.88
CA LEU A 57 -6.94 -5.57 32.42
C LEU A 57 -6.06 -6.56 31.67
N SER A 58 -4.82 -6.77 32.13
CA SER A 58 -3.92 -7.78 31.57
C SER A 58 -4.49 -9.19 31.75
N ALA A 59 -5.00 -9.50 32.96
CA ALA A 59 -5.66 -10.76 33.26
C ALA A 59 -6.88 -10.99 32.38
N LEU A 60 -7.81 -10.02 32.30
CA LEU A 60 -8.97 -10.04 31.41
C LEU A 60 -8.56 -10.35 29.96
N SER A 61 -7.66 -9.53 29.39
CA SER A 61 -7.25 -9.67 28.00
C SER A 61 -6.56 -11.00 27.73
N LYS A 62 -5.71 -11.52 28.64
CA LYS A 62 -4.95 -12.75 28.39
C LYS A 62 -5.78 -14.02 28.60
N THR A 63 -6.78 -13.99 29.47
CA THR A 63 -7.55 -15.18 29.89
C THR A 63 -8.94 -15.29 29.27
N VAL A 64 -9.36 -14.29 28.48
CA VAL A 64 -10.66 -14.29 27.80
C VAL A 64 -10.83 -15.52 26.91
N ARG A 65 -11.96 -16.20 27.08
CA ARG A 65 -12.31 -17.47 26.41
C ARG A 65 -13.81 -17.71 26.44
N PHE A 66 -14.26 -18.71 25.71
CA PHE A 66 -15.58 -19.32 25.91
C PHE A 66 -15.46 -20.50 26.88
N ASP A 67 -16.38 -20.60 27.84
CA ASP A 67 -16.56 -21.79 28.68
C ASP A 67 -17.26 -22.92 27.91
N GLU A 68 -17.41 -24.08 28.54
CA GLU A 68 -18.05 -25.26 27.95
C GLU A 68 -19.52 -25.02 27.55
N GLN A 69 -20.16 -24.02 28.14
CA GLN A 69 -21.53 -23.61 27.85
C GLN A 69 -21.61 -22.49 26.80
N GLY A 70 -20.48 -22.09 26.22
CA GLY A 70 -20.39 -21.04 25.21
C GLY A 70 -20.52 -19.62 25.78
N ARG A 71 -20.34 -19.42 27.08
CA ARG A 71 -20.36 -18.09 27.72
C ARG A 71 -18.94 -17.54 27.83
N LEU A 72 -18.80 -16.22 27.76
CA LEU A 72 -17.51 -15.56 27.96
C LEU A 72 -17.04 -15.72 29.42
N ALA A 73 -15.79 -16.13 29.59
CA ALA A 73 -15.10 -16.28 30.88
C ALA A 73 -13.70 -15.66 30.82
N TRP A 74 -13.20 -15.15 31.96
CA TRP A 74 -11.88 -14.53 32.11
C TRP A 74 -11.49 -14.43 33.60
N GLY A 75 -10.30 -13.89 33.89
CA GLY A 75 -9.79 -13.64 35.24
C GLY A 75 -8.90 -14.77 35.76
N ASP A 76 -9.40 -16.00 35.67
CA ASP A 76 -8.63 -17.19 36.05
C ASP A 76 -7.76 -17.68 34.88
N VAL A 77 -6.50 -17.98 35.18
CA VAL A 77 -5.54 -18.56 34.22
C VAL A 77 -5.89 -20.04 34.02
N PRO A 78 -6.33 -20.46 32.82
CA PRO A 78 -6.64 -21.86 32.58
C PRO A 78 -5.36 -22.71 32.57
N GLU A 79 -5.48 -23.99 32.95
CA GLU A 79 -4.37 -24.95 32.83
C GLU A 79 -3.87 -25.07 31.38
N ASN A 80 -4.79 -24.96 30.42
CA ASN A 80 -4.50 -24.96 29.00
C ASN A 80 -4.76 -23.58 28.37
N ASP A 81 -3.70 -22.82 28.12
CA ASP A 81 -3.74 -21.50 27.47
C ASP A 81 -4.31 -21.55 26.04
N HIS A 82 -4.35 -22.71 25.38
CA HIS A 82 -4.98 -22.85 24.04
C HIS A 82 -6.49 -22.61 24.05
N MET A 83 -7.14 -22.62 25.21
CA MET A 83 -8.55 -22.23 25.34
C MET A 83 -8.76 -20.71 25.27
N CYS A 84 -7.72 -19.92 25.52
CA CYS A 84 -7.79 -18.46 25.47
C CYS A 84 -7.78 -17.94 24.03
N ALA A 85 -8.57 -16.90 23.75
CA ALA A 85 -8.55 -16.23 22.45
C ALA A 85 -7.16 -15.67 22.11
N HIS A 86 -6.41 -15.24 23.13
CA HIS A 86 -5.06 -14.68 23.02
C HIS A 86 -3.97 -15.67 23.48
N ALA A 87 -4.11 -16.96 23.16
CA ALA A 87 -3.12 -17.99 23.46
C ALA A 87 -1.71 -17.64 22.92
N ASN A 88 -0.65 -17.99 23.67
CA ASN A 88 0.74 -17.69 23.32
C ASN A 88 1.19 -18.32 21.99
N GLY A 89 0.58 -19.45 21.63
CA GLY A 89 0.81 -20.15 20.37
C GLY A 89 0.07 -19.54 19.18
N ASN A 90 -0.89 -18.64 19.41
CA ASN A 90 -1.71 -18.03 18.36
C ASN A 90 -1.46 -16.52 18.21
N MET A 91 -1.22 -15.79 19.29
CA MET A 91 -1.02 -14.34 19.28
C MET A 91 0.23 -13.94 20.06
N SER A 92 1.01 -13.02 19.49
CA SER A 92 2.16 -12.42 20.16
C SER A 92 1.71 -11.34 21.15
N CYS A 93 2.31 -11.31 22.34
CA CYS A 93 1.98 -10.31 23.36
C CYS A 93 2.18 -8.86 22.86
N ILE A 94 3.12 -8.64 21.93
CA ILE A 94 3.37 -7.33 21.34
C ILE A 94 2.16 -6.78 20.56
N ALA A 95 1.21 -7.64 20.14
CA ALA A 95 -0.04 -7.19 19.51
C ALA A 95 -0.85 -6.30 20.46
N CYS A 96 -0.94 -6.67 21.74
CA CYS A 96 -1.66 -5.89 22.74
C CYS A 96 -0.78 -4.82 23.40
N HIS A 97 0.52 -5.11 23.55
CA HIS A 97 1.44 -4.29 24.33
C HIS A 97 2.15 -3.19 23.54
N SER A 98 1.75 -2.89 22.30
CA SER A 98 2.35 -1.81 21.51
C SER A 98 1.47 -0.57 21.51
N SER A 99 2.06 0.61 21.71
CA SER A 99 1.29 1.88 21.68
C SER A 99 0.96 2.33 20.26
N TRP A 100 1.98 2.45 19.42
CA TRP A 100 1.86 2.77 18.00
C TRP A 100 2.74 1.86 17.15
N ASN A 101 2.42 1.71 15.87
CA ASN A 101 3.22 0.96 14.92
C ASN A 101 3.47 1.83 13.66
N PRO A 102 4.70 2.31 13.42
CA PRO A 102 4.93 3.22 12.31
C PRO A 102 4.74 2.48 11.00
N SER A 103 3.87 3.01 10.15
CA SER A 103 3.54 2.47 8.83
C SER A 103 3.99 3.45 7.74
N CYS A 104 4.73 2.93 6.77
CA CYS A 104 5.28 3.70 5.66
C CYS A 104 4.44 3.50 4.40
N TYR A 105 3.75 4.54 3.95
CA TYR A 105 2.81 4.49 2.83
C TYR A 105 3.29 5.21 1.56
N GLY A 106 4.60 5.48 1.48
CA GLY A 106 5.19 6.03 0.26
C GLY A 106 6.67 6.31 0.46
N CYS A 107 7.48 5.72 -0.39
CA CYS A 107 8.88 6.10 -0.62
C CYS A 107 9.02 6.37 -2.11
N HIS A 108 9.59 7.52 -2.46
CA HIS A 108 9.98 7.81 -3.83
C HIS A 108 11.50 7.70 -3.96
N LEU A 109 11.93 6.89 -4.92
CA LEU A 109 13.32 6.62 -5.26
C LEU A 109 13.62 7.22 -6.64
N PRO A 110 13.93 8.53 -6.72
CA PRO A 110 14.31 9.18 -7.97
C PRO A 110 15.79 8.95 -8.26
N GLN A 111 16.07 8.06 -9.20
CA GLN A 111 17.42 7.92 -9.76
C GLN A 111 17.74 9.17 -10.58
N LYS A 112 18.85 9.85 -10.27
CA LYS A 112 19.34 11.02 -11.01
C LYS A 112 20.72 10.74 -11.60
N ALA A 113 20.86 10.88 -12.91
CA ALA A 113 22.15 10.76 -13.59
C ALA A 113 23.08 11.94 -13.26
N ASN A 114 24.37 11.81 -13.60
CA ASN A 114 25.41 12.82 -13.39
C ASN A 114 25.70 13.17 -11.92
N ARG A 115 25.44 12.24 -10.99
CA ARG A 115 25.91 12.33 -9.61
C ARG A 115 26.90 11.20 -9.34
N LYS A 116 28.17 11.55 -9.17
CA LYS A 116 29.23 10.60 -8.84
C LYS A 116 29.16 10.29 -7.34
N MET A 117 28.77 9.07 -6.98
CA MET A 117 28.58 8.66 -5.58
C MET A 117 29.16 7.25 -5.37
N PRO A 118 29.76 6.96 -4.19
CA PRO A 118 30.13 5.59 -3.84
C PRO A 118 28.86 4.75 -3.67
N GLU A 119 28.95 3.47 -4.00
CA GLU A 119 27.88 2.53 -3.68
C GLU A 119 27.75 2.32 -2.17
N LEU A 120 26.51 2.15 -1.70
CA LEU A 120 26.21 1.85 -0.29
C LEU A 120 26.28 0.35 0.01
N HIS A 121 26.44 -0.50 -1.02
CA HIS A 121 26.64 -1.94 -0.90
C HIS A 121 28.14 -2.28 -0.82
N ASN A 122 28.46 -3.46 -0.29
CA ASN A 122 29.83 -3.91 0.02
C ASN A 122 30.74 -4.12 -1.20
N GLU A 123 30.28 -3.81 -2.41
CA GLU A 123 30.99 -4.00 -3.67
C GLU A 123 32.00 -2.87 -3.95
N GLY A 124 31.81 -1.70 -3.34
CA GLY A 124 32.82 -0.63 -3.26
C GLY A 124 33.05 0.15 -4.56
N ASP A 125 32.14 0.04 -5.54
CA ASP A 125 32.25 0.78 -6.80
C ASP A 125 31.72 2.23 -6.68
N ILE A 126 31.92 3.02 -7.72
CA ILE A 126 31.41 4.38 -7.86
C ILE A 126 30.47 4.43 -9.07
N THR A 127 29.22 4.83 -8.83
CA THR A 127 28.25 5.03 -9.92
C THR A 127 28.15 6.51 -10.29
N ARG A 128 27.58 6.78 -11.47
CA ARG A 128 27.15 8.13 -11.90
C ARG A 128 25.64 8.33 -11.80
N ASN A 129 24.95 7.37 -11.21
CA ASN A 129 23.50 7.33 -11.05
C ASN A 129 23.20 7.24 -9.56
N TYR A 130 22.72 8.34 -8.99
CA TYR A 130 22.40 8.41 -7.57
C TYR A 130 20.90 8.35 -7.35
N THR A 131 20.47 7.44 -6.48
CA THR A 131 19.07 7.32 -6.06
C THR A 131 18.97 7.74 -4.60
N SER A 132 18.27 8.84 -4.32
CA SER A 132 17.94 9.20 -2.94
C SER A 132 16.73 8.40 -2.44
N TYR A 133 16.66 8.19 -1.14
CA TYR A 133 15.53 7.54 -0.49
C TYR A 133 14.66 8.60 0.20
N ASN A 134 13.54 8.99 -0.41
CA ASN A 134 12.69 10.07 0.10
C ASN A 134 11.38 9.48 0.64
N PHE A 135 11.18 9.60 1.95
CA PHE A 135 9.94 9.21 2.61
C PHE A 135 8.85 10.22 2.26
N GLN A 136 7.75 9.76 1.65
CA GLN A 136 6.61 10.59 1.30
C GLN A 136 5.57 10.59 2.43
N THR A 137 5.28 9.41 3.01
CA THR A 137 4.22 9.26 4.00
C THR A 137 4.61 8.28 5.11
N LEU A 138 4.75 8.78 6.34
CA LEU A 138 4.89 7.99 7.56
C LEU A 138 3.71 8.29 8.48
N ARG A 139 3.05 7.24 8.98
CA ARG A 139 1.85 7.32 9.82
C ARG A 139 2.03 6.46 11.06
N ASP A 140 1.63 6.94 12.23
CA ASP A 140 1.73 6.24 13.50
C ASP A 140 0.36 5.88 14.10
N GLU A 141 -0.71 6.45 13.55
CA GLU A 141 -2.09 6.18 13.96
C GLU A 141 -2.70 4.91 13.33
N VAL A 142 -1.98 4.27 12.40
CA VAL A 142 -2.41 3.04 11.75
C VAL A 142 -1.97 1.82 12.57
N PHE A 143 -2.93 0.97 12.92
CA PHE A 143 -2.66 -0.32 13.56
C PHE A 143 -3.30 -1.46 12.77
N MET A 144 -2.49 -2.45 12.41
CA MET A 144 -2.88 -3.61 11.61
C MET A 144 -2.33 -4.88 12.25
N LEU A 145 -3.03 -5.99 12.05
CA LEU A 145 -2.61 -7.31 12.50
C LEU A 145 -2.48 -8.26 11.32
N ALA A 146 -1.43 -9.07 11.34
CA ALA A 146 -1.23 -10.14 10.36
C ALA A 146 -0.64 -11.37 11.04
N ARG A 147 -0.67 -12.51 10.34
CA ARG A 147 0.11 -13.69 10.74
C ARG A 147 1.57 -13.46 10.36
N ASP A 148 2.43 -13.65 11.35
CA ASP A 148 3.88 -13.56 11.20
C ASP A 148 4.43 -14.79 10.48
N GLY A 149 5.73 -14.78 10.17
CA GLY A 149 6.37 -15.87 9.43
C GLY A 149 6.39 -17.22 10.18
N ASN A 150 6.64 -18.28 9.43
CA ASN A 150 6.76 -19.65 9.97
C ASN A 150 7.83 -19.77 11.08
N VAL A 151 8.90 -18.96 11.01
CA VAL A 151 9.97 -18.88 12.02
C VAL A 151 9.49 -18.45 13.40
N THR A 152 8.38 -17.71 13.49
CA THR A 152 7.76 -17.31 14.76
C THR A 152 6.50 -18.10 15.10
N GLY A 153 6.22 -19.17 14.35
CA GLY A 153 5.07 -20.05 14.55
C GLY A 153 3.76 -19.52 13.96
N ASN A 154 3.81 -18.64 12.96
CA ASN A 154 2.63 -18.05 12.31
C ASN A 154 1.68 -17.34 13.28
N ARG A 155 2.23 -16.75 14.36
CA ARG A 155 1.45 -16.05 15.38
C ARG A 155 0.94 -14.71 14.85
N ILE A 156 -0.21 -14.29 15.34
CA ILE A 156 -0.77 -12.97 15.06
C ILE A 156 0.10 -11.92 15.75
N GLY A 157 0.53 -10.92 15.00
CA GLY A 157 1.32 -9.81 15.50
C GLY A 157 1.00 -8.51 14.76
N PRO A 158 1.53 -7.37 15.24
CA PRO A 158 1.47 -6.10 14.52
C PRO A 158 2.05 -6.26 13.12
N SER A 159 1.34 -5.68 12.16
CA SER A 159 1.76 -5.51 10.78
C SER A 159 1.84 -4.03 10.46
N ARG A 160 2.68 -3.70 9.50
CA ARG A 160 2.79 -2.35 8.93
C ARG A 160 2.95 -2.45 7.43
N SER A 161 2.61 -1.38 6.72
CA SER A 161 3.23 -1.18 5.41
C SER A 161 4.71 -0.89 5.66
N SER A 162 5.56 -1.81 5.24
CA SER A 162 7.01 -1.75 5.52
C SER A 162 7.72 -0.87 4.50
N CYS A 163 7.19 -0.82 3.28
CA CYS A 163 7.63 0.09 2.25
C CYS A 163 6.58 0.16 1.15
N ALA A 164 6.45 1.33 0.52
CA ALA A 164 5.67 1.53 -0.70
C ALA A 164 6.56 2.23 -1.73
N ILE A 165 7.33 1.44 -2.48
CA ILE A 165 8.36 1.98 -3.37
C ILE A 165 7.74 2.39 -4.71
N HIS A 166 7.85 3.68 -4.99
CA HIS A 166 7.68 4.24 -6.33
C HIS A 166 9.04 4.67 -6.86
N VAL A 167 9.31 4.41 -8.14
CA VAL A 167 10.60 4.73 -8.77
C VAL A 167 10.44 5.80 -9.83
N GLY A 168 11.41 6.69 -9.91
CA GLY A 168 11.54 7.66 -10.99
C GLY A 168 12.97 7.66 -11.52
N SER A 169 13.16 8.05 -12.78
CA SER A 169 14.50 8.14 -13.37
C SER A 169 14.66 9.41 -14.18
N TYR A 170 15.82 10.04 -14.02
CA TYR A 170 16.23 11.23 -14.74
C TYR A 170 17.55 10.96 -15.47
N ASN A 171 17.56 11.22 -16.78
CA ASN A 171 18.74 11.02 -17.61
C ASN A 171 19.77 12.17 -17.46
N ALA A 172 20.87 12.08 -18.20
CA ALA A 172 21.95 13.06 -18.16
C ALA A 172 21.54 14.48 -18.59
N ASN A 173 20.49 14.60 -19.41
CA ASN A 173 19.91 15.86 -19.88
C ASN A 173 18.91 16.45 -18.88
N ARG A 174 18.68 15.80 -17.73
CA ARG A 174 17.66 16.15 -16.72
C ARG A 174 16.22 15.98 -17.23
N GLU A 175 16.03 15.14 -18.24
CA GLU A 175 14.72 14.69 -18.70
C GLU A 175 14.23 13.59 -17.74
N ALA A 176 12.96 13.65 -17.32
CA ALA A 176 12.37 12.57 -16.55
C ALA A 176 11.94 11.49 -17.53
N ILE A 177 12.56 10.31 -17.45
CA ILE A 177 12.25 9.18 -18.31
C ILE A 177 10.92 8.56 -17.90
N TYR A 178 10.71 8.43 -16.59
CA TYR A 178 9.46 8.01 -15.97
C TYR A 178 9.38 8.54 -14.54
N VAL A 179 8.16 8.69 -14.04
CA VAL A 179 7.85 9.25 -12.72
C VAL A 179 6.97 8.28 -11.93
N GLN A 180 7.29 8.12 -10.65
CA GLN A 180 6.49 7.39 -9.65
C GLN A 180 5.92 6.05 -10.11
N GLN A 181 6.70 5.28 -10.86
CA GLN A 181 6.29 3.95 -11.32
C GLN A 181 6.25 2.97 -10.15
N GLN A 182 5.18 2.20 -10.06
CA GLN A 182 5.03 1.16 -9.05
C GLN A 182 5.96 -0.02 -9.38
N THR A 183 6.42 -0.71 -8.34
CA THR A 183 7.21 -1.95 -8.51
C THR A 183 6.34 -3.18 -8.25
N ILE A 184 6.72 -4.29 -8.86
CA ILE A 184 6.13 -5.62 -8.66
C ILE A 184 7.28 -6.56 -8.33
N SER A 185 7.16 -7.36 -7.28
CA SER A 185 8.20 -8.33 -6.93
C SER A 185 8.25 -9.47 -7.95
N ALA A 186 9.33 -10.26 -7.92
CA ALA A 186 9.51 -11.35 -8.88
C ALA A 186 8.37 -12.38 -8.87
N GLU A 187 7.74 -12.61 -7.72
CA GLU A 187 6.62 -13.55 -7.51
C GLU A 187 5.23 -12.91 -7.66
N GLY A 188 5.18 -11.60 -7.97
CA GLY A 188 3.94 -10.90 -8.27
C GLY A 188 3.35 -9.98 -7.20
N PRO A 189 3.68 -10.05 -5.90
CA PRO A 189 3.21 -9.05 -4.96
C PRO A 189 3.56 -7.62 -5.37
N SER A 190 2.70 -6.66 -5.04
CA SER A 190 3.01 -5.25 -5.22
C SER A 190 4.22 -4.84 -4.37
N GLY A 191 5.04 -3.92 -4.88
CA GLY A 191 6.10 -3.22 -4.15
C GLY A 191 5.61 -2.36 -2.98
N ILE A 192 4.30 -2.28 -2.77
CA ILE A 192 3.69 -1.87 -1.51
C ILE A 192 3.50 -3.11 -0.65
N ALA A 193 4.54 -3.44 0.12
CA ALA A 193 4.59 -4.64 0.93
C ALA A 193 4.15 -4.36 2.36
N PHE A 194 3.38 -5.29 2.91
CA PHE A 194 3.07 -5.35 4.32
C PHE A 194 3.91 -6.44 4.96
N SER A 195 4.46 -6.16 6.14
CA SER A 195 5.15 -7.18 6.91
C SER A 195 4.81 -7.03 8.38
N THR A 196 4.77 -8.17 9.05
CA THR A 196 4.81 -8.20 10.50
C THR A 196 6.10 -7.58 11.00
N ASN A 197 6.03 -6.96 12.17
CA ASN A 197 7.19 -6.38 12.82
C ASN A 197 7.02 -6.37 14.34
N VAL A 198 8.14 -6.19 15.03
CA VAL A 198 8.13 -5.84 16.46
C VAL A 198 8.12 -4.33 16.56
N PRO A 199 7.04 -3.69 17.06
CA PRO A 199 7.04 -2.26 17.27
C PRO A 199 8.06 -1.88 18.35
N HIS A 200 8.73 -0.74 18.20
CA HIS A 200 9.68 -0.23 19.22
C HIS A 200 8.97 0.43 20.42
N THR A 201 7.69 0.12 20.59
CA THR A 201 6.73 0.80 21.46
C THR A 201 6.09 -0.15 22.45
N VAL A 202 6.74 -1.29 22.71
CA VAL A 202 6.25 -2.24 23.70
C VAL A 202 6.25 -1.58 25.08
N ARG A 203 5.07 -1.45 25.70
CA ARG A 203 4.84 -0.83 27.01
C ARG A 203 3.92 -1.71 27.85
N GLY A 204 4.11 -1.65 29.17
CA GLY A 204 3.34 -2.47 30.11
C GLY A 204 2.00 -1.86 30.55
N LYS A 205 1.90 -0.52 30.62
CA LYS A 205 0.72 0.19 31.16
C LYS A 205 0.56 1.57 30.52
N GLY A 206 -0.68 2.05 30.40
CA GLY A 206 -1.03 3.43 30.02
C GLY A 206 -1.15 3.66 28.51
N GLU A 207 -0.35 2.97 27.71
CA GLU A 207 -0.32 3.12 26.25
C GLU A 207 -0.51 1.77 25.51
N THR A 208 -1.11 0.77 26.16
CA THR A 208 -1.40 -0.53 25.54
C THR A 208 -2.74 -0.50 24.82
N LYS A 209 -2.93 -1.42 23.86
CA LYS A 209 -4.22 -1.58 23.19
C LYS A 209 -5.33 -2.00 24.15
N MET A 210 -6.52 -1.50 23.90
CA MET A 210 -7.77 -1.84 24.57
C MET A 210 -8.60 -2.80 23.72
N CYS A 211 -9.62 -3.44 24.30
CA CYS A 211 -10.44 -4.42 23.59
C CYS A 211 -11.06 -3.85 22.29
N ALA A 212 -11.54 -2.61 22.32
CA ALA A 212 -12.16 -1.96 21.16
C ALA A 212 -11.16 -1.54 20.06
N ASP A 213 -9.85 -1.61 20.31
CA ASP A 213 -8.85 -1.42 19.26
C ASP A 213 -8.74 -2.64 18.33
N CYS A 214 -9.18 -3.81 18.82
CA CYS A 214 -9.06 -5.09 18.12
C CYS A 214 -10.38 -5.87 17.97
N HIS A 215 -11.47 -5.40 18.56
CA HIS A 215 -12.78 -6.03 18.55
C HIS A 215 -13.87 -4.98 18.33
N LEU A 216 -15.02 -5.40 17.82
CA LEU A 216 -16.18 -4.52 17.63
C LEU A 216 -16.56 -3.85 18.94
N SER A 217 -16.72 -2.53 18.91
CA SER A 217 -17.13 -1.75 20.07
C SER A 217 -18.61 -1.95 20.34
N THR A 218 -19.01 -1.90 21.61
CA THR A 218 -20.43 -1.93 22.00
C THR A 218 -21.17 -0.66 21.57
N ALA A 219 -20.45 0.42 21.30
CA ALA A 219 -20.99 1.66 20.74
C ALA A 219 -21.22 1.56 19.22
N ASN A 220 -20.73 0.49 18.56
CA ASN A 220 -20.85 0.26 17.12
C ASN A 220 -20.26 1.40 16.26
N ASP A 221 -19.12 1.94 16.69
CA ASP A 221 -18.48 3.13 16.12
C ASP A 221 -17.09 2.86 15.52
N ASN A 222 -16.64 1.59 15.48
CA ASN A 222 -15.27 1.23 15.09
C ASN A 222 -15.15 0.31 13.86
N ASN A 223 -16.18 0.17 13.02
CA ASN A 223 -16.16 -0.71 11.85
C ASN A 223 -15.02 -0.39 10.85
N ALA A 224 -14.74 0.89 10.61
CA ALA A 224 -13.62 1.31 9.76
C ALA A 224 -12.27 0.94 10.39
N VAL A 225 -12.12 1.10 11.71
CA VAL A 225 -10.91 0.68 12.45
C VAL A 225 -10.73 -0.84 12.33
N MET A 226 -11.81 -1.62 12.45
CA MET A 226 -11.77 -3.07 12.28
C MET A 226 -11.37 -3.49 10.86
N ALA A 227 -11.90 -2.82 9.83
CA ALA A 227 -11.50 -3.07 8.45
C ALA A 227 -10.02 -2.76 8.19
N GLN A 228 -9.50 -1.69 8.80
CA GLN A 228 -8.08 -1.34 8.74
C GLN A 228 -7.22 -2.35 9.51
N LEU A 229 -7.62 -2.73 10.73
CA LEU A 229 -6.94 -3.72 11.57
C LEU A 229 -6.73 -5.04 10.82
N LEU A 230 -7.77 -5.50 10.11
CA LEU A 230 -7.79 -6.73 9.33
C LEU A 230 -7.21 -6.57 7.91
N MET A 231 -6.73 -5.37 7.57
CA MET A 231 -6.14 -5.04 6.27
C MET A 231 -7.08 -5.26 5.07
N HIS A 232 -8.40 -5.12 5.25
CA HIS A 232 -9.38 -5.19 4.16
C HIS A 232 -9.36 -3.96 3.24
N GLY A 233 -8.62 -2.92 3.63
CA GLY A 233 -8.62 -1.63 2.94
C GLY A 233 -9.78 -0.76 3.40
N THR A 234 -9.51 0.51 3.67
CA THR A 234 -10.50 1.50 4.12
C THR A 234 -10.53 2.74 3.26
N ASN A 235 -9.75 2.75 2.17
CA ASN A 235 -9.50 3.93 1.35
C ASN A 235 -8.94 5.15 2.13
N TYR A 236 -8.47 4.92 3.37
CA TYR A 236 -7.99 5.98 4.27
C TYR A 236 -6.70 6.63 3.76
N LEU A 237 -5.86 5.85 3.07
CA LEU A 237 -4.64 6.33 2.43
C LEU A 237 -4.63 5.86 0.97
N ASN A 238 -4.51 6.83 0.06
CA ASN A 238 -4.38 6.59 -1.37
C ASN A 238 -3.18 7.35 -1.92
N PHE A 239 -2.50 6.73 -2.87
CA PHE A 239 -1.44 7.37 -3.62
C PHE A 239 -2.02 7.94 -4.91
N ILE A 240 -2.21 9.27 -4.94
CA ILE A 240 -2.63 9.99 -6.15
C ILE A 240 -1.42 10.20 -7.09
N GLY A 241 -0.23 10.39 -6.52
CA GLY A 241 0.99 10.73 -7.26
C GLY A 241 1.13 12.24 -7.51
N ARG A 242 2.06 12.60 -8.38
CA ARG A 242 2.32 13.99 -8.82
C ARG A 242 1.18 14.53 -9.69
N TYR A 243 0.54 13.65 -10.44
CA TYR A 243 -0.54 14.00 -11.35
C TYR A 243 -1.86 13.47 -10.81
N CYS A 244 -2.82 14.36 -10.57
CA CYS A 244 -4.20 13.97 -10.37
C CYS A 244 -4.87 13.80 -11.73
N TRP A 245 -5.37 12.60 -12.01
CA TRP A 245 -6.03 12.28 -13.27
C TRP A 245 -7.52 12.57 -13.17
N VAL A 246 -8.01 13.41 -14.08
CA VAL A 246 -9.39 13.91 -14.07
C VAL A 246 -10.08 13.52 -15.38
N ALA A 247 -11.23 12.87 -15.25
CA ALA A 247 -12.16 12.63 -16.36
C ALA A 247 -13.09 13.85 -16.50
N CYS A 248 -13.16 14.43 -17.70
CA CYS A 248 -13.92 15.65 -17.95
C CYS A 248 -15.03 15.45 -19.01
N GLU A 249 -15.66 14.28 -19.01
CA GLU A 249 -16.77 13.94 -19.92
C GLU A 249 -16.43 14.30 -21.37
N GLY A 250 -17.12 15.29 -21.95
CA GLY A 250 -16.95 15.74 -23.34
C GLY A 250 -15.65 16.49 -23.64
N HIS A 251 -14.82 16.74 -22.62
CA HIS A 251 -13.53 17.43 -22.74
C HIS A 251 -12.32 16.48 -22.62
N GLY A 252 -12.55 15.16 -22.59
CA GLY A 252 -11.46 14.18 -22.51
C GLY A 252 -10.94 13.99 -21.08
N LEU A 253 -9.62 13.86 -20.94
CA LEU A 253 -8.94 13.66 -19.67
C LEU A 253 -7.78 14.63 -19.47
N PHE A 254 -7.47 14.89 -18.20
CA PHE A 254 -6.40 15.80 -17.80
C PHE A 254 -5.51 15.14 -16.74
N ALA A 255 -4.20 15.30 -16.88
CA ALA A 255 -3.23 15.07 -15.82
C ALA A 255 -2.87 16.42 -15.20
N VAL A 256 -3.36 16.69 -13.99
CA VAL A 256 -3.14 17.98 -13.30
C VAL A 256 -1.96 17.85 -12.34
N ASP A 257 -0.97 18.73 -12.44
CA ASP A 257 0.15 18.78 -11.50
C ASP A 257 -0.37 19.19 -10.11
N VAL A 258 -0.31 18.29 -9.12
CA VAL A 258 -0.79 18.52 -7.75
C VAL A 258 0.32 18.56 -6.71
N THR A 259 1.54 18.18 -7.08
CA THR A 259 2.72 18.28 -6.21
C THR A 259 3.86 18.99 -6.91
N GLU A 260 4.81 19.48 -6.12
CA GLU A 260 6.12 19.86 -6.63
C GLU A 260 6.82 18.70 -7.37
N ARG A 261 7.64 19.07 -8.36
CA ARG A 261 8.47 18.11 -9.09
C ARG A 261 9.67 17.66 -8.29
N GLU A 262 10.28 18.58 -7.55
CA GLU A 262 11.45 18.30 -6.73
C GLU A 262 11.08 17.66 -5.39
N GLU A 263 12.06 17.05 -4.74
CA GLU A 263 11.86 16.45 -3.42
C GLU A 263 12.04 17.51 -2.31
N PRO A 264 11.20 17.52 -1.27
CA PRO A 264 10.04 16.64 -1.08
C PRO A 264 8.90 16.99 -2.05
N GLN A 265 8.21 15.99 -2.61
CA GLN A 265 7.06 16.23 -3.51
C GLN A 265 5.83 16.74 -2.75
N ALA A 266 5.94 17.95 -2.23
CA ALA A 266 4.91 18.59 -1.43
C ALA A 266 3.66 18.86 -2.27
N VAL A 267 2.48 18.53 -1.74
CA VAL A 267 1.20 18.90 -2.35
C VAL A 267 1.11 20.42 -2.43
N ILE A 268 0.87 20.97 -3.61
CA ILE A 268 0.82 22.41 -3.85
C ILE A 268 -0.29 23.01 -2.95
N GLY A 269 0.07 24.09 -2.25
CA GLY A 269 -0.80 24.75 -1.27
C GLY A 269 -0.85 24.11 0.12
N SER A 270 -0.18 22.98 0.36
CA SER A 270 -0.13 22.36 1.69
C SER A 270 0.77 23.10 2.69
N THR A 271 0.68 22.71 3.97
CA THR A 271 1.62 23.20 5.00
C THR A 271 3.06 22.79 4.69
N LEU A 272 3.29 21.60 4.14
CA LEU A 272 4.63 21.17 3.72
C LEU A 272 5.14 22.04 2.56
N HIS A 273 4.27 22.39 1.60
CA HIS A 273 4.62 23.28 0.50
C HIS A 273 5.05 24.66 1.01
N ARG A 274 4.29 25.25 1.93
CA ARG A 274 4.64 26.53 2.57
C ARG A 274 5.99 26.51 3.28
N LEU A 275 6.38 25.37 3.86
CA LEU A 275 7.63 25.23 4.61
C LEU A 275 8.83 24.91 3.71
N ALA A 276 8.65 24.06 2.70
CA ALA A 276 9.72 23.56 1.85
C ALA A 276 9.93 24.42 0.57
N PHE A 277 8.88 25.07 0.07
CA PHE A 277 8.86 25.88 -1.15
C PHE A 277 8.07 27.19 -0.91
N PRO A 278 8.56 28.08 -0.02
CA PRO A 278 7.83 29.28 0.37
C PRO A 278 7.50 30.18 -0.82
N ASP A 279 8.45 30.38 -1.75
CA ASP A 279 8.26 31.22 -2.93
C ASP A 279 7.14 30.67 -3.85
N ASN A 280 7.18 29.37 -4.17
CA ASN A 280 6.14 28.69 -4.96
C ASN A 280 4.78 28.72 -4.26
N TYR A 281 4.76 28.65 -2.92
CA TYR A 281 3.53 28.76 -2.13
C TYR A 281 2.93 30.17 -2.24
N GLU A 282 3.73 31.23 -2.09
CA GLU A 282 3.27 32.61 -2.26
C GLU A 282 2.72 32.83 -3.67
N GLU A 283 3.44 32.36 -4.68
CA GLU A 283 3.03 32.33 -6.07
C GLU A 283 1.68 31.61 -6.30
N HIS A 284 1.40 30.54 -5.57
CA HIS A 284 0.13 29.83 -5.65
C HIS A 284 -1.01 30.61 -4.97
N VAL A 285 -0.72 31.29 -3.86
CA VAL A 285 -1.67 32.19 -3.17
C VAL A 285 -2.02 33.39 -4.06
N GLU A 286 -1.04 33.99 -4.73
CA GLU A 286 -1.26 35.10 -5.67
C GLU A 286 -2.14 34.70 -6.87
N ARG A 287 -2.14 33.41 -7.22
CA ARG A 287 -3.01 32.81 -8.24
C ARG A 287 -4.37 32.33 -7.69
N ASP A 288 -4.76 32.76 -6.50
CA ASP A 288 -6.02 32.38 -5.84
C ASP A 288 -6.19 30.85 -5.75
N PHE A 289 -5.10 30.16 -5.42
CA PHE A 289 -5.04 28.70 -5.28
C PHE A 289 -5.39 27.90 -6.55
N GLN A 290 -5.26 28.51 -7.73
CA GLN A 290 -5.45 27.82 -9.00
C GLN A 290 -4.20 27.04 -9.40
N LEU A 291 -4.40 25.83 -9.95
CA LEU A 291 -3.33 25.00 -10.52
C LEU A 291 -3.21 25.30 -12.03
N PRO A 292 -2.10 25.91 -12.49
CA PRO A 292 -2.00 26.40 -13.87
C PRO A 292 -1.52 25.35 -14.88
N HIS A 293 -1.10 24.17 -14.43
CA HIS A 293 -0.45 23.17 -15.28
C HIS A 293 -1.26 21.88 -15.32
N ALA A 294 -1.65 21.51 -16.54
CA ALA A 294 -2.26 20.22 -16.84
C ALA A 294 -1.86 19.76 -18.24
N HIS A 295 -1.80 18.44 -18.43
CA HIS A 295 -1.67 17.80 -19.74
C HIS A 295 -3.02 17.24 -20.16
N GLU A 296 -3.51 17.63 -21.32
CA GLU A 296 -4.81 17.19 -21.83
C GLU A 296 -4.66 16.07 -22.86
N HIS A 297 -5.66 15.19 -22.92
CA HIS A 297 -5.85 14.29 -24.04
C HIS A 297 -7.35 14.21 -24.38
N PRO A 298 -7.75 14.41 -25.65
CA PRO A 298 -9.16 14.50 -26.03
C PRO A 298 -9.92 13.19 -25.81
N GLY A 299 -9.23 12.05 -25.72
CA GLY A 299 -9.84 10.75 -25.42
C GLY A 299 -10.23 9.92 -26.64
N ASN A 300 -9.92 10.40 -27.84
CA ASN A 300 -10.12 9.68 -29.09
C ASN A 300 -8.78 9.29 -29.73
N ASP A 301 -8.84 8.32 -30.63
CA ASP A 301 -7.68 7.95 -31.46
C ASP A 301 -7.62 8.87 -32.70
N ILE A 302 -6.43 9.12 -33.25
CA ILE A 302 -6.23 9.84 -34.51
C ILE A 302 -7.11 9.25 -35.63
N VAL A 303 -7.23 7.91 -35.71
CA VAL A 303 -8.07 7.25 -36.73
C VAL A 303 -9.55 7.57 -36.52
N GLU A 304 -9.98 7.79 -35.29
CA GLU A 304 -11.37 8.14 -34.98
C GLU A 304 -11.70 9.60 -35.28
N ASN A 305 -10.72 10.49 -35.15
CA ASN A 305 -10.86 11.87 -35.64
C ASN A 305 -11.17 11.92 -37.13
N ILE A 306 -10.67 10.96 -37.91
CA ILE A 306 -10.92 10.85 -39.36
C ILE A 306 -12.22 10.10 -39.64
N THR A 307 -12.43 8.95 -38.99
CA THR A 307 -13.56 8.05 -39.31
C THR A 307 -14.88 8.46 -38.64
N ARG A 308 -14.83 9.25 -37.57
CA ARG A 308 -15.99 9.68 -36.76
C ARG A 308 -15.83 11.13 -36.27
N PRO A 309 -15.63 12.12 -37.16
CA PRO A 309 -15.29 13.50 -36.77
C PRO A 309 -16.33 14.21 -35.92
N PHE A 310 -17.59 13.77 -35.95
CA PHE A 310 -18.69 14.36 -35.17
C PHE A 310 -18.98 13.63 -33.84
N LYS A 311 -18.32 12.49 -33.57
CA LYS A 311 -18.50 11.78 -32.31
C LYS A 311 -17.62 12.44 -31.26
N LYS A 312 -18.24 13.08 -30.27
CA LYS A 312 -17.51 13.62 -29.12
C LYS A 312 -16.97 12.45 -28.29
N PRO A 313 -15.68 12.47 -27.91
CA PRO A 313 -15.17 11.55 -26.91
C PRO A 313 -15.84 11.89 -25.57
N GLU A 314 -16.26 10.86 -24.85
CA GLU A 314 -16.79 10.98 -23.50
C GLU A 314 -15.87 10.18 -22.60
N ILE A 315 -15.44 10.75 -21.48
CA ILE A 315 -14.70 10.03 -20.43
C ILE A 315 -15.40 10.25 -19.10
N HIS A 316 -15.97 9.19 -18.54
CA HIS A 316 -16.77 9.27 -17.31
C HIS A 316 -15.95 9.01 -16.03
N ASN A 317 -14.94 8.15 -16.12
CA ASN A 317 -14.10 7.74 -15.01
C ASN A 317 -12.72 7.34 -15.51
N VAL A 318 -11.71 7.54 -14.68
CA VAL A 318 -10.32 7.14 -14.92
C VAL A 318 -9.70 6.48 -13.69
N MET A 319 -8.76 5.58 -13.93
CA MET A 319 -7.93 4.96 -12.89
C MET A 319 -6.50 4.79 -13.40
N ALA A 320 -5.54 5.45 -12.75
CA ALA A 320 -4.12 5.27 -13.03
C ALA A 320 -3.57 4.05 -12.29
N ARG A 321 -2.78 3.23 -12.98
CA ARG A 321 -2.04 2.10 -12.40
C ARG A 321 -0.77 1.86 -13.21
N GLY A 322 0.37 2.22 -12.62
CA GLY A 322 1.68 2.14 -13.29
C GLY A 322 1.76 3.07 -14.50
N GLU A 323 2.16 2.52 -15.64
CA GLU A 323 2.33 3.24 -16.90
C GLU A 323 1.01 3.40 -17.70
N PHE A 324 -0.11 2.90 -17.17
CA PHE A 324 -1.41 2.92 -17.84
C PHE A 324 -2.47 3.70 -17.08
N LEU A 325 -3.32 4.39 -17.84
CA LEU A 325 -4.55 5.03 -17.37
C LEU A 325 -5.75 4.32 -18.00
N TYR A 326 -6.55 3.64 -17.18
CA TYR A 326 -7.79 3.02 -17.63
C TYR A 326 -8.91 4.04 -17.63
N ALA A 327 -9.74 4.03 -18.66
CA ALA A 327 -10.83 4.98 -18.82
C ALA A 327 -12.12 4.31 -19.29
N SER A 328 -13.25 4.76 -18.73
CA SER A 328 -14.58 4.39 -19.21
C SER A 328 -15.11 5.48 -20.15
N CYS A 329 -15.38 5.11 -21.40
CA CYS A 329 -15.67 6.07 -22.47
C CYS A 329 -17.08 5.96 -23.06
N GLY A 330 -18.08 5.60 -22.24
CA GLY A 330 -19.48 5.54 -22.64
C GLY A 330 -19.66 4.67 -23.90
N PRO A 331 -20.27 5.19 -24.97
CA PRO A 331 -20.47 4.46 -26.24
C PRO A 331 -19.19 4.14 -27.02
N ALA A 332 -18.02 4.58 -26.57
CA ALA A 332 -16.72 4.17 -27.13
C ALA A 332 -16.14 2.94 -26.41
N GLY A 333 -16.78 2.46 -25.35
CA GLY A 333 -16.32 1.33 -24.54
C GLY A 333 -15.25 1.71 -23.53
N MET A 334 -14.48 0.72 -23.08
CA MET A 334 -13.33 0.92 -22.21
C MET A 334 -12.07 1.22 -23.04
N ARG A 335 -11.22 2.12 -22.57
CA ARG A 335 -9.91 2.43 -23.16
C ARG A 335 -8.79 2.38 -22.14
N VAL A 336 -7.58 2.20 -22.66
CA VAL A 336 -6.32 2.31 -21.92
C VAL A 336 -5.46 3.35 -22.63
N PHE A 337 -4.93 4.30 -21.87
CA PHE A 337 -3.93 5.25 -22.34
C PHE A 337 -2.58 4.89 -21.72
N ASP A 338 -1.53 4.93 -22.54
CA ASP A 338 -0.15 4.89 -22.06
C ASP A 338 0.24 6.30 -21.61
N ILE A 339 0.65 6.38 -20.34
CA ILE A 339 1.01 7.62 -19.64
C ILE A 339 2.47 7.59 -19.15
N ALA A 340 3.30 6.66 -19.65
CA ALA A 340 4.69 6.51 -19.25
C ALA A 340 5.50 7.81 -19.43
N PHE A 341 5.17 8.57 -20.49
CA PHE A 341 5.87 9.79 -20.89
C PHE A 341 5.27 11.07 -20.31
N ILE A 342 4.38 10.99 -19.30
CA ILE A 342 3.64 12.16 -18.80
C ILE A 342 4.56 13.33 -18.34
N ASP A 343 5.73 13.00 -17.79
CA ASP A 343 6.74 13.99 -17.36
C ASP A 343 7.95 14.08 -18.31
N ASP A 344 7.96 13.33 -19.41
CA ASP A 344 9.05 13.35 -20.38
C ASP A 344 8.88 14.53 -21.36
N LYS A 345 9.85 15.44 -21.35
CA LYS A 345 9.86 16.63 -22.20
C LYS A 345 10.31 16.34 -23.63
N ALA A 346 10.87 15.17 -23.90
CA ALA A 346 11.25 14.75 -25.25
C ALA A 346 10.02 14.42 -26.13
N PHE A 347 8.84 14.24 -25.52
CA PHE A 347 7.60 13.92 -26.22
C PHE A 347 6.64 15.10 -26.22
N SER A 348 6.12 15.44 -27.41
CA SER A 348 5.10 16.49 -27.58
C SER A 348 3.70 16.00 -27.19
N GLU A 349 3.36 14.76 -27.58
CA GLU A 349 2.17 14.05 -27.08
C GLU A 349 2.62 13.11 -25.96
N ARG A 350 2.04 13.25 -24.78
CA ARG A 350 2.48 12.58 -23.55
C ARG A 350 1.51 11.52 -23.06
N ILE A 351 0.31 11.48 -23.63
CA ILE A 351 -0.74 10.52 -23.32
C ILE A 351 -1.09 9.86 -24.65
N THR A 352 -0.88 8.56 -24.79
CA THR A 352 -1.02 7.90 -26.10
C THR A 352 -2.02 6.74 -26.07
N THR A 353 -2.74 6.53 -27.17
CA THR A 353 -3.68 5.41 -27.33
C THR A 353 -3.03 4.18 -27.98
N ALA A 354 -1.89 4.35 -28.64
CA ALA A 354 -1.14 3.28 -29.31
C ALA A 354 0.35 3.71 -29.44
N PRO A 355 1.21 3.46 -28.44
CA PRO A 355 2.58 3.97 -28.39
C PRO A 355 3.49 3.43 -29.51
N VAL A 356 3.18 2.24 -30.05
CA VAL A 356 3.98 1.60 -31.11
C VAL A 356 3.24 1.60 -32.46
N SER A 357 2.04 1.04 -32.50
CA SER A 357 1.21 0.97 -33.71
C SER A 357 -0.23 0.56 -33.38
N PRO A 358 -1.26 1.17 -34.00
CA PRO A 358 -2.65 0.72 -33.89
C PRO A 358 -2.92 -0.71 -34.39
N ILE A 359 -1.99 -1.31 -35.14
CA ILE A 359 -2.08 -2.68 -35.65
C ILE A 359 -1.37 -3.67 -34.69
N GLY A 360 -0.34 -3.20 -33.98
CA GLY A 360 0.50 -4.03 -33.11
C GLY A 360 -0.03 -4.21 -31.69
N GLN A 361 -1.04 -3.43 -31.29
CA GLN A 361 -1.66 -3.47 -29.97
C GLN A 361 -3.14 -3.09 -30.08
N ARG A 362 -3.94 -3.48 -29.08
CA ARG A 362 -5.33 -3.07 -28.92
C ARG A 362 -5.57 -2.65 -27.48
N PHE A 363 -5.53 -1.35 -27.22
CA PHE A 363 -5.78 -0.70 -25.92
C PHE A 363 -7.24 -0.22 -25.74
N PHE A 364 -8.19 -0.98 -26.27
CA PHE A 364 -9.61 -0.70 -26.07
C PHE A 364 -10.44 -1.97 -26.07
N VAL A 365 -11.57 -1.92 -25.38
CA VAL A 365 -12.60 -2.96 -25.38
C VAL A 365 -13.94 -2.31 -25.68
N ARG A 366 -14.55 -2.70 -26.80
CA ARG A 366 -15.84 -2.14 -27.21
C ARG A 366 -16.96 -2.71 -26.35
N THR A 367 -17.67 -1.85 -25.65
CA THR A 367 -18.93 -2.16 -24.96
C THR A 367 -19.98 -1.11 -25.37
N PRO A 368 -21.29 -1.38 -25.22
CA PRO A 368 -22.33 -0.46 -25.69
C PRO A 368 -22.38 0.88 -24.94
N ASP A 369 -22.15 0.88 -23.62
CA ASP A 369 -22.18 2.08 -22.78
C ASP A 369 -21.34 1.90 -21.49
N CYS A 370 -20.02 2.07 -21.62
CA CYS A 370 -19.04 1.90 -20.53
C CYS A 370 -19.08 3.08 -19.55
N ALA A 371 -19.67 2.88 -18.37
CA ALA A 371 -19.88 3.93 -17.39
C ALA A 371 -18.77 4.02 -16.33
N TYR A 372 -18.09 2.91 -16.03
CA TYR A 372 -17.08 2.87 -14.98
C TYR A 372 -16.02 1.80 -15.25
N VAL A 373 -14.77 2.05 -14.87
CA VAL A 373 -13.69 1.06 -14.90
C VAL A 373 -12.88 1.14 -13.62
N THR A 374 -12.54 -0.01 -13.04
CA THR A 374 -11.64 -0.09 -11.89
C THR A 374 -10.84 -1.38 -11.91
N ALA A 375 -9.77 -1.44 -11.13
CA ALA A 375 -9.12 -2.68 -10.75
C ALA A 375 -9.45 -3.00 -9.28
N ALA A 376 -9.12 -4.21 -8.83
CA ALA A 376 -9.30 -4.60 -7.43
C ALA A 376 -8.44 -3.77 -6.44
N ALA A 377 -7.34 -3.17 -6.92
CA ALA A 377 -6.50 -2.26 -6.16
C ALA A 377 -5.83 -1.23 -7.10
N THR A 378 -5.43 -0.09 -6.55
CA THR A 378 -4.61 0.93 -7.22
C THR A 378 -3.17 0.47 -7.44
N THR A 379 -2.74 -0.55 -6.69
CA THR A 379 -1.46 -1.23 -6.90
C THR A 379 -1.58 -2.37 -7.89
N ALA A 380 -0.45 -2.79 -8.45
CA ALA A 380 -0.41 -3.87 -9.43
C ALA A 380 0.16 -5.21 -8.91
N PRO A 381 -0.55 -5.99 -8.07
CA PRO A 381 -0.23 -7.41 -7.92
C PRO A 381 -0.40 -8.14 -9.25
N ASP A 382 0.51 -9.05 -9.57
CA ASP A 382 0.52 -9.85 -10.79
C ASP A 382 0.38 -11.34 -10.47
N PRO A 383 -0.84 -11.93 -10.59
CA PRO A 383 -1.06 -13.34 -10.29
C PRO A 383 -0.50 -14.29 -11.36
N THR A 384 0.13 -13.79 -12.42
CA THR A 384 0.70 -14.61 -13.50
C THR A 384 2.16 -15.00 -13.25
N ARG A 385 2.79 -14.42 -12.22
CA ARG A 385 4.18 -14.69 -11.85
C ARG A 385 4.35 -16.09 -11.22
N THR A 386 5.54 -16.65 -11.41
CA THR A 386 5.91 -17.95 -10.84
C THR A 386 6.23 -17.80 -9.36
N HIS A 387 5.64 -18.66 -8.53
CA HIS A 387 5.86 -18.70 -7.09
C HIS A 387 6.95 -19.69 -6.70
N LEU A 388 7.81 -19.30 -5.77
CA LEU A 388 8.84 -20.09 -5.11
C LEU A 388 8.29 -20.61 -3.77
N PRO A 389 8.07 -21.93 -3.63
CA PRO A 389 7.51 -22.52 -2.41
C PRO A 389 8.29 -22.18 -1.13
N GLU A 390 9.61 -21.97 -1.24
CA GLU A 390 10.50 -21.60 -0.13
C GLU A 390 10.18 -20.24 0.50
N ASN A 391 9.51 -19.33 -0.22
CA ASN A 391 9.15 -18.01 0.31
C ASN A 391 7.87 -18.07 1.17
N HIS A 392 7.12 -19.17 1.12
CA HIS A 392 5.91 -19.40 1.90
C HIS A 392 4.83 -18.31 1.75
N GLU A 393 4.85 -17.52 0.68
CA GLU A 393 3.80 -16.54 0.41
C GLU A 393 2.55 -17.20 -0.22
N PRO A 394 1.35 -16.67 0.02
CA PRO A 394 0.13 -17.17 -0.61
C PRO A 394 0.06 -16.76 -2.09
N SER A 395 -0.63 -17.56 -2.90
CA SER A 395 -0.93 -17.19 -4.28
C SER A 395 -1.80 -15.94 -4.34
N ILE A 396 -1.50 -15.06 -5.28
CA ILE A 396 -2.28 -13.85 -5.54
C ILE A 396 -3.62 -14.25 -6.17
N HIS A 397 -4.71 -13.67 -5.68
CA HIS A 397 -6.03 -13.97 -6.22
C HIS A 397 -6.15 -13.52 -7.68
N PRO A 398 -6.71 -14.35 -8.60
CA PRO A 398 -6.80 -14.01 -10.02
C PRO A 398 -7.53 -12.70 -10.34
N ILE A 399 -8.39 -12.22 -9.44
CA ILE A 399 -9.10 -10.94 -9.60
C ILE A 399 -8.16 -9.76 -9.89
N TYR A 400 -6.92 -9.79 -9.38
CA TYR A 400 -5.92 -8.73 -9.60
C TYR A 400 -5.40 -8.65 -11.05
N ALA A 401 -5.62 -9.69 -11.85
CA ALA A 401 -5.34 -9.68 -13.29
C ALA A 401 -6.45 -9.04 -14.14
N TYR A 402 -7.58 -8.67 -13.54
CA TYR A 402 -8.73 -8.13 -14.28
C TYR A 402 -8.98 -6.66 -13.96
N LEU A 403 -9.44 -5.96 -14.99
CA LEU A 403 -10.17 -4.72 -14.87
C LEU A 403 -11.66 -5.05 -14.85
N LEU A 404 -12.35 -4.45 -13.90
CA LEU A 404 -13.78 -4.54 -13.66
C LEU A 404 -14.44 -3.35 -14.36
N VAL A 405 -15.31 -3.62 -15.32
CA VAL A 405 -16.01 -2.60 -16.10
C VAL A 405 -17.51 -2.69 -15.82
N ALA A 406 -18.12 -1.56 -15.46
CA ALA A 406 -19.58 -1.44 -15.42
C ALA A 406 -20.06 -0.85 -16.74
N ASP A 407 -20.85 -1.63 -17.47
CA ASP A 407 -21.53 -1.20 -18.69
C ASP A 407 -23.05 -1.15 -18.45
N ARG A 408 -23.69 -0.06 -18.88
CA ARG A 408 -25.13 0.15 -18.59
C ARG A 408 -26.03 -0.83 -19.35
N GLU A 409 -25.56 -1.49 -20.40
CA GLU A 409 -26.34 -2.48 -21.16
C GLU A 409 -25.89 -3.92 -20.85
N GLU A 410 -24.58 -4.15 -20.85
CA GLU A 410 -23.96 -5.47 -20.68
C GLU A 410 -23.75 -5.87 -19.22
N GLY A 411 -23.87 -4.96 -18.26
CA GLY A 411 -23.66 -5.23 -16.83
C GLY A 411 -22.18 -5.25 -16.43
N LEU A 412 -21.74 -6.28 -15.71
CA LEU A 412 -20.35 -6.40 -15.27
C LEU A 412 -19.51 -7.09 -16.35
N VAL A 413 -18.45 -6.43 -16.81
CA VAL A 413 -17.50 -6.98 -17.79
C VAL A 413 -16.13 -7.11 -17.13
N LEU A 414 -15.49 -8.28 -17.28
CA LEU A 414 -14.10 -8.49 -16.89
C LEU A 414 -13.19 -8.39 -18.12
N VAL A 415 -12.12 -7.62 -17.98
CA VAL A 415 -11.09 -7.43 -19.02
C VAL A 415 -9.74 -7.83 -18.44
N GLY A 416 -9.12 -8.88 -18.96
CA GLY A 416 -7.78 -9.27 -18.55
C GLY A 416 -6.75 -8.19 -18.90
N ALA A 417 -5.95 -7.80 -17.90
CA ALA A 417 -4.93 -6.76 -17.99
C ALA A 417 -3.51 -7.28 -17.69
N GLY A 418 -3.34 -8.60 -17.53
CA GLY A 418 -2.03 -9.19 -17.22
C GLY A 418 -0.95 -8.90 -18.28
N THR A 419 -1.31 -8.82 -19.56
CA THR A 419 -0.35 -8.46 -20.63
C THR A 419 0.18 -7.04 -20.49
N LEU A 420 -0.54 -6.15 -19.79
CA LEU A 420 -0.08 -4.80 -19.50
C LEU A 420 1.02 -4.77 -18.42
N LEU A 421 1.33 -5.90 -17.77
CA LEU A 421 2.24 -5.97 -16.62
C LEU A 421 3.38 -6.98 -16.80
N ASP A 422 3.41 -7.69 -17.93
CA ASP A 422 4.38 -8.75 -18.21
C ASP A 422 5.67 -8.24 -18.87
N GLY A 423 5.73 -6.95 -19.24
CA GLY A 423 6.86 -6.31 -19.91
C GLY A 423 7.00 -6.65 -21.40
N ASN A 424 6.01 -7.32 -22.00
CA ASN A 424 6.01 -7.65 -23.42
C ASN A 424 5.08 -6.72 -24.21
N PRO A 425 5.59 -5.71 -24.93
CA PRO A 425 4.72 -4.78 -25.66
C PRO A 425 4.03 -5.42 -26.87
N THR A 426 4.37 -6.64 -27.27
CA THR A 426 3.87 -7.27 -28.52
C THR A 426 2.59 -8.08 -28.36
N ASN A 427 2.12 -8.30 -27.12
CA ASN A 427 0.95 -9.15 -26.84
C ASN A 427 -0.23 -8.37 -26.24
N ASN A 428 -0.18 -7.05 -26.27
CA ASN A 428 -1.18 -6.15 -25.70
C ASN A 428 -2.48 -6.11 -26.51
N PHE A 429 -3.29 -7.18 -26.43
CA PHE A 429 -4.57 -7.31 -27.14
C PHE A 429 -5.73 -7.56 -26.17
N ILE A 430 -6.03 -6.57 -25.32
CA ILE A 430 -7.08 -6.70 -24.32
C ILE A 430 -8.45 -6.97 -24.95
N LYS A 431 -9.30 -7.71 -24.24
CA LYS A 431 -10.62 -8.16 -24.69
C LYS A 431 -11.54 -8.39 -23.49
N LYS A 432 -12.84 -8.59 -23.74
CA LYS A 432 -13.76 -9.11 -22.73
C LYS A 432 -13.42 -10.57 -22.48
N ASP A 433 -13.10 -10.92 -21.24
CA ASP A 433 -12.95 -12.31 -20.82
C ASP A 433 -14.23 -12.85 -20.19
N LEU A 434 -15.04 -11.99 -19.57
CA LEU A 434 -16.35 -12.34 -19.03
C LEU A 434 -17.33 -11.18 -19.19
N VAL A 435 -18.60 -11.51 -19.45
CA VAL A 435 -19.73 -10.59 -19.33
C VAL A 435 -20.76 -11.26 -18.41
N PHE A 436 -21.16 -10.55 -17.35
CA PHE A 436 -22.08 -11.04 -16.34
C PHE A 436 -23.25 -10.07 -16.17
N ASN A 437 -24.44 -10.51 -16.58
CA ASN A 437 -25.68 -9.78 -16.40
C ASN A 437 -26.89 -10.73 -16.39
N PRO A 438 -26.99 -11.63 -15.40
CA PRO A 438 -28.05 -12.63 -15.36
C PRO A 438 -29.41 -11.94 -15.31
N ASN A 439 -30.30 -12.30 -16.23
CA ASN A 439 -31.65 -11.74 -16.36
C ASN A 439 -31.70 -10.20 -16.50
N GLY A 440 -30.60 -9.55 -16.87
CA GLY A 440 -30.53 -8.10 -16.98
C GLY A 440 -30.47 -7.35 -15.63
N ILE A 441 -30.16 -8.03 -14.52
CA ILE A 441 -30.16 -7.44 -13.17
C ILE A 441 -29.16 -6.28 -13.02
N LEU A 442 -28.11 -6.24 -13.85
CA LEU A 442 -27.08 -5.21 -13.85
C LEU A 442 -27.26 -4.17 -14.98
N LYS A 443 -28.42 -4.12 -15.64
CA LYS A 443 -28.72 -3.00 -16.56
C LYS A 443 -28.75 -1.68 -15.78
N GLY A 444 -28.08 -0.66 -16.31
CA GLY A 444 -27.86 0.62 -15.66
C GLY A 444 -26.68 0.66 -14.69
N ALA A 445 -25.83 -0.38 -14.66
CA ALA A 445 -24.62 -0.39 -13.86
C ALA A 445 -23.71 0.81 -14.22
N HIS A 446 -23.33 1.59 -13.21
CA HIS A 446 -22.58 2.84 -13.39
C HIS A 446 -21.45 3.02 -12.37
N TYR A 447 -21.26 2.08 -11.45
CA TYR A 447 -20.24 2.12 -10.42
C TYR A 447 -19.97 0.71 -9.90
N ILE A 448 -18.73 0.47 -9.47
CA ILE A 448 -18.30 -0.75 -8.78
C ILE A 448 -17.65 -0.30 -7.47
N ALA A 449 -18.21 -0.78 -6.36
CA ALA A 449 -17.82 -0.41 -5.00
C ALA A 449 -16.58 -1.15 -4.50
#